data_AF-A0A950VG03-F1
#
_entry.id   AF-A0A950VG03-F1
#
_cell.length_a   1.000
_cell.length_b   1.000
_cell.length_c   1.000
_cell.angle_alpha   90.00
_cell.angle_beta   90.00
_cell.angle_gamma   90.00
#
_symmetry.space_group_name_H-M   'P 1'
#
loop_
_entity.id
_entity.type
_entity.pdbx_description
1 polymer ?
#
loop_
_entity_poly.entity_id
_entity_poly.type
_entity_poly.pdbx_seq_one_letter_code
_entity_poly.pdbx_strand_id
1 'polypeptide(L)'
;MNATAFSSSPWYQAATLTERLAALRVAGSPSTAAELQADLGQQELQRWRSQPPFGEDRFFEQRLAADGLTQQEMLRILGEPIQVVGERWPAPPDWLARMHQAFACPRPPETSPFSADEEAPEMAAFLDMIEPLITQGRQEVRHGAAALAGERLSVPFDPATVEEVLFKNLPWQLCRLMDRTLVLELHVARIQGLLQGETPSERFASFHERLRHPEPARAFLEEYPVLARQLVLAIDHWVRFSLEFLRHLAEDWDAIRELFHPSSDPGLLAEVEGNAGDSHRGGRAVLVARFASGFRLVYKPKSMAVDRHFQDLLAWVNERDDRLPFRILKILDLEDHGWVEFIEARSCSSTAEVERFYERQGGYLALLYALEAMDFHCENLIAAGEHPVLIDLEALFHPRTERPDLSHADAAAWDRITHSVLNVSLLPQRIWAGDDPQGVDISGIGAKGGQLTPHPVPQWEEVGTDAMRFTRQRVEMPADANRPLVGGADVEVMDYAEFIVKGFTRVYRLLERSRDELLADAGPLARFADDEVRVIMRATQLYSVLRSESFHPDVLRNALDRDRLFDRLWIGIDQNPNLARVIPSERDDLWQGDIPMFTT
;
A
#
# COMPACT_ATOMS: atom_id res chain seq x y z
N MET A 1 -28.89 -21.32 -13.26
CA MET A 1 -28.79 -20.79 -11.87
C MET A 1 -29.95 -19.83 -11.66
N ASN A 2 -30.66 -19.91 -10.53
CA ASN A 2 -31.77 -19.00 -10.25
C ASN A 2 -31.23 -17.65 -9.78
N ALA A 3 -31.68 -16.56 -10.40
CA ALA A 3 -31.36 -15.17 -10.02
C ALA A 3 -31.75 -14.78 -8.58
N THR A 4 -32.39 -15.69 -7.83
CA THR A 4 -32.91 -15.49 -6.47
C THR A 4 -31.92 -15.85 -5.36
N ALA A 5 -30.75 -16.39 -5.65
CA ALA A 5 -29.81 -16.88 -4.62
C ALA A 5 -28.95 -15.79 -3.97
N PHE A 6 -29.01 -14.59 -4.53
CA PHE A 6 -28.15 -13.45 -4.26
C PHE A 6 -28.96 -12.24 -3.75
N SER A 7 -30.27 -12.45 -3.56
CA SER A 7 -31.21 -11.51 -2.95
C SER A 7 -31.36 -11.72 -1.43
N SER A 8 -30.43 -12.44 -0.80
CA SER A 8 -30.47 -12.71 0.63
C SER A 8 -30.01 -11.50 1.45
N SER A 9 -30.60 -11.31 2.63
CA SER A 9 -30.24 -10.20 3.53
C SER A 9 -28.80 -10.21 4.10
N PRO A 10 -28.08 -11.35 4.24
CA PRO A 10 -26.73 -11.36 4.83
C PRO A 10 -25.72 -10.48 4.10
N TRP A 11 -25.83 -10.30 2.78
CA TRP A 11 -24.93 -9.44 2.01
C TRP A 11 -24.89 -7.99 2.50
N TYR A 12 -26.00 -7.49 3.05
CA TYR A 12 -26.07 -6.14 3.61
C TYR A 12 -25.30 -5.99 4.93
N GLN A 13 -24.78 -7.09 5.52
CA GLN A 13 -23.80 -6.96 6.60
C GLN A 13 -22.53 -6.24 6.15
N ALA A 14 -22.22 -6.25 4.85
CA ALA A 14 -21.12 -5.49 4.28
C ALA A 14 -21.39 -3.98 4.13
N ALA A 15 -22.60 -3.50 4.47
CA ALA A 15 -22.91 -2.06 4.48
C ALA A 15 -22.24 -1.39 5.68
N THR A 16 -21.39 -0.38 5.40
CA THR A 16 -20.62 0.36 6.41
C THR A 16 -21.52 1.19 7.31
N LEU A 17 -20.98 1.69 8.42
CA LEU A 17 -21.69 2.60 9.31
C LEU A 17 -22.23 3.84 8.57
N THR A 18 -21.43 4.43 7.69
CA THR A 18 -21.80 5.64 6.92
C THR A 18 -22.86 5.34 5.85
N GLU A 19 -22.79 4.19 5.19
CA GLU A 19 -23.81 3.73 4.24
C GLU A 19 -25.14 3.45 4.93
N ARG A 20 -25.12 2.76 6.09
CA ARG A 20 -26.32 2.50 6.90
C ARG A 20 -26.94 3.80 7.40
N LEU A 21 -26.13 4.78 7.81
CA LEU A 21 -26.60 6.11 8.22
C LEU A 21 -27.26 6.86 7.04
N ALA A 22 -26.62 6.85 5.87
CA ALA A 22 -27.16 7.50 4.68
C ALA A 22 -28.52 6.89 4.27
N ALA A 23 -28.61 5.56 4.21
CA ALA A 23 -29.84 4.87 3.90
C ALA A 23 -30.95 5.12 4.94
N LEU A 24 -30.59 5.12 6.24
CA LEU A 24 -31.51 5.43 7.33
C LEU A 24 -32.12 6.84 7.19
N ARG A 25 -31.30 7.84 6.82
CA ARG A 25 -31.76 9.23 6.65
C ARG A 25 -32.65 9.40 5.42
N VAL A 26 -32.35 8.71 4.33
CA VAL A 26 -33.15 8.76 3.08
C VAL A 26 -34.52 8.13 3.27
N ALA A 27 -34.60 6.97 3.94
CA ALA A 27 -35.85 6.27 4.17
C ALA A 27 -36.85 7.06 5.06
N GLY A 28 -36.36 8.02 5.86
CA GLY A 28 -37.15 8.67 6.90
C GLY A 28 -37.53 7.71 8.05
N SER A 29 -38.03 8.24 9.16
CA SER A 29 -38.53 7.38 10.25
C SER A 29 -39.95 6.90 9.94
N PRO A 30 -40.12 5.61 9.58
CA PRO A 30 -41.15 4.81 10.23
C PRO A 30 -40.72 3.33 10.32
N SER A 31 -39.94 2.98 11.33
CA SER A 31 -39.86 1.60 11.81
C SER A 31 -40.27 1.65 13.27
N THR A 32 -41.34 0.94 13.62
CA THR A 32 -41.84 0.92 15.00
C THR A 32 -40.72 0.43 15.92
N ALA A 33 -40.61 0.99 17.12
CA ALA A 33 -39.65 0.56 18.15
C ALA A 33 -39.69 -0.96 18.46
N ALA A 34 -40.70 -1.69 17.98
CA ALA A 34 -40.83 -3.13 18.02
C ALA A 34 -39.91 -3.91 17.05
N GLU A 35 -39.32 -3.27 16.03
CA GLU A 35 -38.39 -3.90 15.06
C GLU A 35 -36.91 -3.75 15.45
N LEU A 36 -36.60 -2.86 16.40
CA LEU A 36 -35.24 -2.66 16.89
C LEU A 36 -34.95 -3.64 18.03
N GLN A 37 -33.83 -4.35 17.91
CA GLN A 37 -33.28 -5.18 18.98
C GLN A 37 -32.54 -4.27 19.97
N ALA A 38 -33.30 -3.57 20.83
CA ALA A 38 -32.77 -2.57 21.74
C ALA A 38 -31.62 -3.08 22.63
N ASP A 39 -31.75 -4.31 23.14
CA ASP A 39 -30.72 -4.94 23.96
C ASP A 39 -29.42 -5.20 23.18
N LEU A 40 -29.54 -5.67 21.93
CA LEU A 40 -28.38 -5.86 21.04
C LEU A 40 -27.70 -4.52 20.74
N GLY A 41 -28.49 -3.50 20.39
CA GLY A 41 -27.96 -2.16 20.12
C GLY A 41 -27.21 -1.59 21.32
N GLN A 42 -27.72 -1.76 22.54
CA GLN A 42 -27.02 -1.34 23.75
C GLN A 42 -25.74 -2.13 24.00
N GLN A 43 -25.77 -3.46 23.79
CA GLN A 43 -24.59 -4.31 23.95
C GLN A 43 -23.47 -3.91 22.99
N GLU A 44 -23.78 -3.74 21.71
CA GLU A 44 -22.79 -3.34 20.70
C GLU A 44 -22.29 -1.91 20.93
N LEU A 45 -23.14 -1.00 21.40
CA LEU A 45 -22.71 0.36 21.75
C LEU A 45 -21.71 0.33 22.92
N GLN A 46 -21.96 -0.49 23.94
CA GLN A 46 -21.02 -0.69 25.05
C GLN A 46 -19.72 -1.33 24.59
N ARG A 47 -19.78 -2.30 23.66
CA ARG A 47 -18.61 -2.91 23.04
C ARG A 47 -17.79 -1.90 22.22
N TRP A 48 -18.43 -0.93 21.59
CA TRP A 48 -17.75 0.16 20.90
C TRP A 48 -17.06 1.09 21.90
N ARG A 49 -17.77 1.50 22.94
CA ARG A 49 -17.26 2.41 23.98
C ARG A 49 -16.17 1.81 24.86
N SER A 50 -16.09 0.48 24.96
CA SER A 50 -14.99 -0.19 25.68
C SER A 50 -13.65 -0.11 24.96
N GLN A 51 -13.63 0.30 23.68
CA GLN A 51 -12.40 0.55 22.93
C GLN A 51 -11.80 1.91 23.34
N PRO A 52 -10.52 1.97 23.74
CA PRO A 52 -9.86 3.25 23.95
C PRO A 52 -9.82 4.08 22.66
N PRO A 53 -9.99 5.42 22.73
CA PRO A 53 -10.19 6.23 23.94
C PRO A 53 -11.67 6.47 24.30
N PHE A 54 -12.61 5.74 23.71
CA PHE A 54 -14.07 6.00 23.82
C PHE A 54 -14.70 5.67 25.17
N GLY A 55 -13.90 5.22 26.14
CA GLY A 55 -14.32 5.18 27.54
C GLY A 55 -14.64 6.58 28.08
N GLU A 56 -13.99 7.61 27.54
CA GLU A 56 -14.26 9.01 27.85
C GLU A 56 -15.27 9.61 26.87
N ASP A 57 -16.33 10.23 27.41
CA ASP A 57 -17.44 10.77 26.61
C ASP A 57 -16.99 11.77 25.55
N ARG A 58 -16.04 12.66 25.90
CA ARG A 58 -15.51 13.67 24.99
C ARG A 58 -15.01 13.06 23.68
N PHE A 59 -14.22 11.98 23.74
CA PHE A 59 -13.65 11.37 22.54
C PHE A 59 -14.69 10.59 21.74
N PHE A 60 -15.63 9.95 22.44
CA PHE A 60 -16.73 9.26 21.77
C PHE A 60 -17.66 10.25 21.03
N GLU A 61 -17.98 11.39 21.66
CA GLU A 61 -18.75 12.48 21.02
C GLU A 61 -18.03 13.05 19.79
N GLN A 62 -16.71 13.26 19.89
CA GLN A 62 -15.90 13.70 18.74
C GLN A 62 -15.93 12.69 17.60
N ARG A 63 -15.83 11.39 17.91
CA ARG A 63 -15.94 10.30 16.93
C ARG A 63 -17.31 10.27 16.24
N LEU A 64 -18.39 10.42 17.00
CA LEU A 64 -19.73 10.48 16.42
C LEU A 64 -19.88 11.72 15.52
N ALA A 65 -19.41 12.87 15.99
CA ALA A 65 -19.43 14.12 15.23
C ALA A 65 -18.64 14.05 13.92
N ALA A 66 -17.53 13.31 13.88
CA ALA A 66 -16.71 13.12 12.67
C ALA A 66 -17.49 12.49 11.50
N ASP A 67 -18.44 11.59 11.80
CA ASP A 67 -19.33 10.98 10.80
C ASP A 67 -20.69 11.71 10.70
N GLY A 68 -20.84 12.85 11.39
CA GLY A 68 -22.11 13.57 11.53
C GLY A 68 -23.21 12.71 12.16
N LEU A 69 -22.86 11.76 13.03
CA LEU A 69 -23.73 10.77 13.64
C LEU A 69 -24.15 11.22 15.06
N THR A 70 -25.40 10.97 15.44
CA THR A 70 -25.83 11.10 16.84
C THR A 70 -25.75 9.75 17.57
N GLN A 71 -25.62 9.77 18.90
CA GLN A 71 -25.63 8.53 19.69
C GLN A 71 -26.94 7.74 19.51
N GLN A 72 -28.07 8.42 19.31
CA GLN A 72 -29.35 7.77 19.05
C GLN A 72 -29.38 7.07 17.68
N GLU A 73 -28.84 7.70 16.64
CA GLU A 73 -28.69 7.07 15.32
C GLU A 73 -27.71 5.88 15.39
N MET A 74 -26.59 6.01 16.12
CA MET A 74 -25.64 4.91 16.34
C MET A 74 -26.34 3.72 17.01
N LEU A 75 -27.05 3.96 18.12
CA LEU A 75 -27.79 2.92 18.83
C LEU A 75 -28.82 2.23 17.93
N ARG A 76 -29.50 3.00 17.07
CA ARG A 76 -30.47 2.48 16.11
C ARG A 76 -29.80 1.58 15.06
N ILE A 77 -28.69 2.02 14.46
CA ILE A 77 -27.95 1.25 13.45
C ILE A 77 -27.43 -0.06 14.05
N LEU A 78 -26.93 -0.02 15.28
CA LEU A 78 -26.39 -1.19 15.97
C LEU A 78 -27.47 -2.21 16.35
N GLY A 79 -28.70 -1.75 16.65
CA GLY A 79 -29.82 -2.61 17.05
C GLY A 79 -30.72 -3.07 15.89
N GLU A 80 -30.34 -2.78 14.65
CA GLU A 80 -31.18 -3.03 13.48
C GLU A 80 -30.99 -4.44 12.89
N PRO A 81 -32.07 -5.23 12.72
CA PRO A 81 -31.98 -6.51 12.01
C PRO A 81 -31.55 -6.30 10.55
N ILE A 82 -30.67 -7.17 10.05
CA ILE A 82 -30.07 -6.97 8.71
C ILE A 82 -31.09 -7.04 7.57
N GLN A 83 -32.22 -7.72 7.77
CA GLN A 83 -33.33 -7.74 6.83
C GLN A 83 -33.88 -6.32 6.60
N VAL A 84 -34.04 -5.55 7.67
CA VAL A 84 -34.53 -4.17 7.63
C VAL A 84 -33.49 -3.25 6.97
N VAL A 85 -32.19 -3.51 7.18
CA VAL A 85 -31.13 -2.80 6.45
C VAL A 85 -31.30 -3.04 4.95
N GLY A 86 -31.43 -4.29 4.51
CA GLY A 86 -31.58 -4.64 3.09
C GLY A 86 -32.81 -4.05 2.42
N GLU A 87 -33.94 -3.94 3.14
CA GLU A 87 -35.18 -3.33 2.63
C GLU A 87 -35.05 -1.83 2.31
N ARG A 88 -34.06 -1.14 2.88
CA ARG A 88 -33.80 0.27 2.58
C ARG A 88 -33.07 0.49 1.27
N TRP A 89 -32.48 -0.55 0.70
CA TRP A 89 -31.78 -0.45 -0.57
C TRP A 89 -32.76 -0.72 -1.73
N PRO A 90 -33.03 0.28 -2.59
CA PRO A 90 -33.93 0.10 -3.73
C PRO A 90 -33.34 -0.82 -4.81
N ALA A 91 -32.01 -0.95 -4.83
CA ALA A 91 -31.25 -1.83 -5.71
C ALA A 91 -30.00 -2.33 -4.96
N PRO A 92 -29.47 -3.52 -5.31
CA PRO A 92 -28.24 -4.01 -4.72
C PRO A 92 -27.08 -3.02 -4.98
N PRO A 93 -26.15 -2.84 -4.04
CA PRO A 93 -24.92 -2.08 -4.27
C PRO A 93 -24.13 -2.59 -5.47
N ASP A 94 -23.36 -1.72 -6.12
CA ASP A 94 -22.63 -2.04 -7.36
C ASP A 94 -21.72 -3.27 -7.22
N TRP A 95 -20.99 -3.38 -6.10
CA TRP A 95 -20.12 -4.53 -5.84
C TRP A 95 -20.91 -5.85 -5.78
N LEU A 96 -22.12 -5.82 -5.21
CA LEU A 96 -22.99 -6.99 -5.08
C LEU A 96 -23.61 -7.33 -6.43
N ALA A 97 -24.05 -6.32 -7.19
CA ALA A 97 -24.52 -6.50 -8.56
C ALA A 97 -23.44 -7.12 -9.47
N ARG A 98 -22.18 -6.67 -9.33
CA ARG A 98 -21.01 -7.23 -10.03
C ARG A 98 -20.80 -8.69 -9.68
N MET A 99 -20.85 -9.05 -8.40
CA MET A 99 -20.81 -10.46 -7.98
C MET A 99 -21.92 -11.29 -8.61
N HIS A 100 -23.15 -10.79 -8.62
CA HIS A 100 -24.28 -11.52 -9.21
C HIS A 100 -24.05 -11.79 -10.68
N GLN A 101 -23.51 -10.82 -11.41
CA GLN A 101 -23.19 -10.96 -12.83
C GLN A 101 -22.08 -11.99 -13.05
N ALA A 102 -20.97 -11.90 -12.30
CA ALA A 102 -19.85 -12.83 -12.42
C ALA A 102 -20.29 -14.29 -12.17
N PHE A 103 -21.00 -14.54 -11.08
CA PHE A 103 -21.42 -15.90 -10.70
C PHE A 103 -22.64 -16.42 -11.48
N ALA A 104 -23.30 -15.58 -12.30
CA ALA A 104 -24.36 -16.04 -13.20
C ALA A 104 -23.83 -16.72 -14.47
N CYS A 105 -22.59 -16.42 -14.86
CA CYS A 105 -21.95 -17.01 -16.03
C CYS A 105 -21.44 -18.44 -15.73
N PRO A 106 -21.67 -19.43 -16.62
CA PRO A 106 -21.12 -20.76 -16.44
C PRO A 106 -19.59 -20.74 -16.48
N ARG A 107 -18.94 -21.45 -15.55
CA ARG A 107 -17.49 -21.62 -15.52
C ARG A 107 -17.04 -22.41 -16.76
N PRO A 108 -16.02 -21.95 -17.53
CA PRO A 108 -15.45 -22.75 -18.61
C PRO A 108 -14.79 -24.03 -18.04
N PRO A 109 -14.84 -25.17 -18.75
CA PRO A 109 -14.40 -26.47 -18.23
C PRO A 109 -12.87 -26.69 -18.19
N GLU A 110 -12.04 -25.64 -18.17
CA GLU A 110 -10.57 -25.76 -18.28
C GLU A 110 -9.82 -25.62 -16.94
N THR A 111 -8.57 -26.10 -16.95
CA THR A 111 -7.59 -26.07 -15.86
C THR A 111 -7.44 -24.68 -15.26
N SER A 112 -7.20 -24.63 -13.95
CA SER A 112 -7.01 -23.40 -13.18
C SER A 112 -6.02 -22.45 -13.89
N PRO A 113 -6.39 -21.18 -14.16
CA PRO A 113 -5.54 -20.22 -14.85
C PRO A 113 -4.35 -19.76 -13.99
N PHE A 114 -4.31 -20.16 -12.72
CA PHE A 114 -3.25 -19.84 -11.78
C PHE A 114 -2.15 -20.91 -11.91
N SER A 115 -1.04 -20.58 -12.56
CA SER A 115 0.09 -21.50 -12.72
C SER A 115 0.87 -21.68 -11.42
N ALA A 116 1.47 -22.86 -11.25
CA ALA A 116 2.25 -23.24 -10.07
C ALA A 116 3.63 -22.55 -9.94
N ASP A 117 3.86 -21.44 -10.64
CA ASP A 117 5.16 -20.75 -10.70
C ASP A 117 5.29 -19.63 -9.62
N GLU A 118 4.31 -19.46 -8.74
CA GLU A 118 4.34 -18.48 -7.65
C GLU A 118 4.90 -19.09 -6.34
N GLU A 119 5.45 -18.26 -5.46
CA GLU A 119 6.10 -18.66 -4.19
C GLU A 119 5.21 -19.45 -3.20
N ALA A 120 3.93 -19.66 -3.50
CA ALA A 120 3.00 -20.50 -2.73
C ALA A 120 1.89 -21.11 -3.62
N PRO A 121 2.20 -22.12 -4.46
CA PRO A 121 1.26 -22.69 -5.43
C PRO A 121 0.03 -23.32 -4.76
N GLU A 122 0.14 -23.77 -3.52
CA GLU A 122 -0.98 -24.31 -2.73
C GLU A 122 -2.00 -23.23 -2.34
N MET A 123 -1.59 -21.96 -2.23
CA MET A 123 -2.48 -20.82 -1.92
C MET A 123 -3.16 -20.25 -3.15
N ALA A 124 -2.48 -20.27 -4.30
CA ALA A 124 -3.05 -19.86 -5.58
C ALA A 124 -4.32 -20.67 -5.94
N ALA A 125 -4.38 -21.92 -5.48
CA ALA A 125 -5.55 -22.79 -5.62
C ALA A 125 -6.84 -22.12 -5.08
N PHE A 126 -6.76 -21.36 -3.98
CA PHE A 126 -7.93 -20.71 -3.41
C PHE A 126 -8.59 -19.65 -4.30
N LEU A 127 -7.85 -19.12 -5.28
CA LEU A 127 -8.39 -18.18 -6.26
C LEU A 127 -9.44 -18.83 -7.16
N ASP A 128 -9.46 -20.16 -7.27
CA ASP A 128 -10.49 -20.89 -8.01
C ASP A 128 -11.90 -20.63 -7.49
N MET A 129 -12.06 -20.26 -6.21
CA MET A 129 -13.36 -19.92 -5.61
C MET A 129 -13.95 -18.64 -6.19
N ILE A 130 -13.08 -17.71 -6.59
CA ILE A 130 -13.45 -16.38 -7.09
C ILE A 130 -13.05 -16.19 -8.56
N GLU A 131 -12.72 -17.28 -9.24
CA GLU A 131 -12.39 -17.29 -10.66
C GLU A 131 -13.42 -16.54 -11.52
N PRO A 132 -14.75 -16.62 -11.29
CA PRO A 132 -15.71 -15.85 -12.09
C PRO A 132 -15.49 -14.33 -12.01
N LEU A 133 -15.13 -13.81 -10.83
CA LEU A 133 -14.84 -12.39 -10.63
C LEU A 133 -13.52 -12.00 -11.30
N ILE A 134 -12.50 -12.83 -11.14
CA ILE A 134 -11.19 -12.63 -11.76
C ILE A 134 -11.34 -12.61 -13.28
N THR A 135 -12.00 -13.61 -13.86
CA THR A 135 -12.25 -13.71 -15.30
C THR A 135 -13.03 -12.52 -15.83
N GLN A 136 -14.03 -12.02 -15.11
CA GLN A 136 -14.72 -10.78 -15.46
C GLN A 136 -13.76 -9.58 -15.53
N GLY A 137 -12.93 -9.37 -14.49
CA GLY A 137 -11.94 -8.28 -14.47
C GLY A 137 -10.91 -8.41 -15.61
N ARG A 138 -10.39 -9.62 -15.84
CA ARG A 138 -9.45 -9.90 -16.93
C ARG A 138 -10.06 -9.57 -18.30
N GLN A 139 -11.33 -9.92 -18.50
CA GLN A 139 -12.06 -9.56 -19.72
C GLN A 139 -12.18 -8.04 -19.87
N GLU A 140 -12.47 -7.30 -18.80
CA GLU A 140 -12.54 -5.83 -18.85
C GLU A 140 -11.20 -5.21 -19.27
N VAL A 141 -10.06 -5.69 -18.73
CA VAL A 141 -8.73 -5.23 -19.14
C VAL A 141 -8.46 -5.56 -20.62
N ARG A 142 -8.79 -6.76 -21.09
CA ARG A 142 -8.63 -7.14 -22.51
C ARG A 142 -9.43 -6.25 -23.45
N HIS A 143 -10.71 -6.01 -23.13
CA HIS A 143 -11.55 -5.15 -23.95
C HIS A 143 -11.06 -3.70 -23.94
N GLY A 144 -10.65 -3.18 -22.77
CA GLY A 144 -10.10 -1.83 -22.66
C GLY A 144 -8.77 -1.67 -23.40
N ALA A 145 -7.85 -2.64 -23.29
CA ALA A 145 -6.60 -2.64 -24.03
C ALA A 145 -6.81 -2.69 -25.55
N ALA A 146 -7.76 -3.49 -26.02
CA ALA A 146 -8.14 -3.55 -27.43
C ALA A 146 -8.75 -2.23 -27.93
N ALA A 147 -9.58 -1.57 -27.12
CA ALA A 147 -10.14 -0.26 -27.44
C ALA A 147 -9.05 0.80 -27.56
N LEU A 148 -8.13 0.88 -26.59
CA LEU A 148 -6.99 1.79 -26.61
C LEU A 148 -6.10 1.58 -27.84
N ALA A 149 -5.84 0.31 -28.21
CA ALA A 149 -5.08 -0.02 -29.41
C ALA A 149 -5.81 0.36 -30.72
N GLY A 150 -7.14 0.35 -30.73
CA GLY A 150 -7.96 0.74 -31.87
C GLY A 150 -8.00 2.26 -32.12
N GLU A 151 -7.74 3.07 -31.09
CA GLU A 151 -7.74 4.53 -31.17
C GLU A 151 -6.41 5.11 -31.67
N ARG A 152 -5.35 4.30 -31.75
CA ARG A 152 -3.97 4.74 -32.00
C ARG A 152 -3.34 3.97 -33.17
N LEU A 153 -2.40 4.62 -33.87
CA LEU A 153 -1.66 4.01 -34.99
C LEU A 153 -0.71 2.90 -34.52
N SER A 154 -0.15 3.03 -33.33
CA SER A 154 0.70 2.04 -32.68
C SER A 154 0.65 2.20 -31.18
N VAL A 155 0.68 1.08 -30.45
CA VAL A 155 0.80 1.03 -28.99
C VAL A 155 2.02 0.18 -28.60
N PRO A 156 2.70 0.47 -27.49
CA PRO A 156 3.91 -0.25 -27.08
C PRO A 156 3.61 -1.54 -26.30
N PHE A 157 2.46 -2.16 -26.54
CA PHE A 157 2.02 -3.41 -25.92
C PHE A 157 1.18 -4.22 -26.90
N ASP A 158 1.07 -5.52 -26.70
CA ASP A 158 0.17 -6.37 -27.48
C ASP A 158 -1.22 -6.42 -26.82
N PRO A 159 -2.28 -5.86 -27.43
CA PRO A 159 -3.62 -5.86 -26.83
C PRO A 159 -4.19 -7.28 -26.62
N ALA A 160 -3.66 -8.30 -27.29
CA ALA A 160 -4.10 -9.69 -27.10
C ALA A 160 -3.52 -10.36 -25.85
N THR A 161 -2.34 -9.92 -25.38
CA THR A 161 -1.57 -10.60 -24.32
C THR A 161 -1.21 -9.71 -23.13
N VAL A 162 -1.34 -8.38 -23.25
CA VAL A 162 -0.96 -7.42 -22.20
C VAL A 162 -1.70 -7.62 -20.88
N GLU A 163 -2.93 -8.14 -20.93
CA GLU A 163 -3.67 -8.48 -19.73
C GLU A 163 -2.94 -9.53 -18.88
N GLU A 164 -2.33 -10.55 -19.49
CA GLU A 164 -1.58 -11.57 -18.77
C GLU A 164 -0.33 -10.99 -18.10
N VAL A 165 0.29 -10.00 -18.73
CA VAL A 165 1.43 -9.27 -18.17
C VAL A 165 1.02 -8.53 -16.89
N LEU A 166 -0.13 -7.84 -16.92
CA LEU A 166 -0.65 -7.07 -15.79
C LEU A 166 -1.24 -7.95 -14.69
N PHE A 167 -1.81 -9.09 -15.07
CA PHE A 167 -2.46 -10.02 -14.15
C PHE A 167 -1.50 -10.65 -13.16
N LYS A 168 -0.21 -10.81 -13.49
CA LYS A 168 0.81 -11.38 -12.58
C LYS A 168 0.87 -10.73 -11.19
N ASN A 169 0.45 -9.46 -11.07
CA ASN A 169 0.49 -8.74 -9.79
C ASN A 169 -0.76 -8.95 -8.92
N LEU A 170 -1.88 -9.47 -9.47
CA LEU A 170 -3.17 -9.57 -8.77
C LEU A 170 -3.34 -10.83 -7.88
N PRO A 171 -2.96 -12.05 -8.31
CA PRO A 171 -3.16 -13.29 -7.54
C PRO A 171 -2.69 -13.21 -6.09
N TRP A 172 -1.45 -12.79 -5.88
CA TRP A 172 -0.87 -12.67 -4.54
C TRP A 172 -1.66 -11.72 -3.64
N GLN A 173 -2.11 -10.58 -4.17
CA GLN A 173 -2.93 -9.62 -3.44
C GLN A 173 -4.25 -10.25 -2.99
N LEU A 174 -4.96 -10.92 -3.90
CA LEU A 174 -6.25 -11.56 -3.61
C LEU A 174 -6.10 -12.71 -2.60
N CYS A 175 -5.07 -13.55 -2.75
CA CYS A 175 -4.75 -14.61 -1.80
C CYS A 175 -4.60 -14.07 -0.37
N ARG A 176 -3.86 -12.98 -0.19
CA ARG A 176 -3.64 -12.34 1.12
C ARG A 176 -4.91 -11.78 1.76
N LEU A 177 -5.97 -11.51 1.00
CA LEU A 177 -7.25 -11.07 1.56
C LEU A 177 -8.04 -12.24 2.16
N MET A 178 -7.83 -13.45 1.63
CA MET A 178 -8.69 -14.61 1.87
C MET A 178 -8.04 -15.66 2.78
N ASP A 179 -6.71 -15.72 2.81
CA ASP A 179 -5.91 -16.78 3.42
C ASP A 179 -6.32 -17.15 4.86
N ARG A 180 -6.41 -16.17 5.77
CA ARG A 180 -6.81 -16.37 7.17
C ARG A 180 -8.20 -16.98 7.31
N THR A 181 -9.13 -16.50 6.49
CA THR A 181 -10.52 -16.95 6.52
C THR A 181 -10.65 -18.36 5.95
N LEU A 182 -9.93 -18.65 4.86
CA LEU A 182 -9.93 -19.98 4.25
C LEU A 182 -9.28 -21.04 5.13
N VAL A 183 -8.20 -20.69 5.84
CA VAL A 183 -7.57 -21.61 6.78
C VAL A 183 -8.47 -21.87 8.00
N LEU A 184 -9.22 -20.87 8.48
CA LEU A 184 -10.25 -21.08 9.49
C LEU A 184 -11.31 -22.07 8.98
N GLU A 185 -11.84 -21.85 7.77
CA GLU A 185 -12.89 -22.71 7.20
C GLU A 185 -12.40 -24.11 6.86
N LEU A 186 -11.13 -24.27 6.48
CA LEU A 186 -10.48 -25.57 6.32
C LEU A 186 -10.53 -26.35 7.64
N HIS A 187 -10.20 -25.70 8.76
CA HIS A 187 -10.29 -26.33 10.08
C HIS A 187 -11.73 -26.64 10.50
N VAL A 188 -12.69 -25.75 10.22
CA VAL A 188 -14.11 -25.99 10.48
C VAL A 188 -14.58 -27.22 9.69
N ALA A 189 -14.28 -27.29 8.39
CA ALA A 189 -14.64 -28.42 7.53
C ALA A 189 -14.00 -29.73 7.99
N ARG A 190 -12.74 -29.68 8.45
CA ARG A 190 -12.04 -30.83 9.05
C ARG A 190 -12.77 -31.34 10.29
N ILE A 191 -13.08 -30.45 11.24
CA ILE A 191 -13.76 -30.81 12.51
C ILE A 191 -15.17 -31.37 12.25
N GLN A 192 -15.86 -30.83 11.24
CA GLN A 192 -17.18 -31.30 10.84
C GLN A 192 -17.17 -32.61 10.02
N GLY A 193 -15.98 -33.15 9.70
CA GLY A 193 -15.85 -34.37 8.90
C GLY A 193 -16.28 -34.21 7.44
N LEU A 194 -16.20 -33.00 6.90
CA LEU A 194 -16.62 -32.68 5.53
C LEU A 194 -15.55 -32.95 4.46
N LEU A 195 -14.31 -33.22 4.88
CA LEU A 195 -13.16 -33.42 4.00
C LEU A 195 -12.94 -34.90 3.70
N GLN A 196 -12.69 -35.22 2.44
CA GLN A 196 -12.36 -36.58 1.98
C GLN A 196 -10.84 -36.75 1.87
N GLY A 197 -10.33 -37.95 2.14
CA GLY A 197 -8.91 -38.26 2.07
C GLY A 197 -8.36 -38.90 3.35
N GLU A 198 -7.42 -39.83 3.19
CA GLU A 198 -6.76 -40.52 4.29
C GLU A 198 -5.61 -39.66 4.86
N THR A 199 -4.96 -38.86 4.01
CA THR A 199 -3.83 -38.00 4.41
C THR A 199 -4.24 -36.52 4.58
N PRO A 200 -3.47 -35.73 5.37
CA PRO A 200 -3.69 -34.28 5.49
C PRO A 200 -3.74 -33.52 4.16
N SER A 201 -2.89 -33.90 3.20
CA SER A 201 -2.83 -33.28 1.88
C SER A 201 -4.02 -33.65 1.00
N GLU A 202 -4.51 -34.90 1.08
CA GLU A 202 -5.73 -35.29 0.37
C GLU A 202 -6.95 -34.54 0.90
N ARG A 203 -7.03 -34.33 2.23
CA ARG A 203 -8.11 -33.53 2.84
C ARG A 203 -8.05 -32.05 2.46
N PHE A 204 -6.84 -31.50 2.34
CA PHE A 204 -6.64 -30.16 1.77
C PHE A 204 -7.13 -30.07 0.32
N ALA A 205 -6.75 -31.04 -0.52
CA ALA A 205 -7.21 -31.09 -1.91
C ALA A 205 -8.74 -31.25 -2.02
N SER A 206 -9.36 -32.03 -1.11
CA SER A 206 -10.82 -32.14 -1.01
C SER A 206 -11.49 -30.83 -0.62
N PHE A 207 -10.88 -30.04 0.27
CA PHE A 207 -11.37 -28.70 0.61
C PHE A 207 -11.30 -27.77 -0.60
N HIS A 208 -10.17 -27.76 -1.32
CA HIS A 208 -10.00 -26.98 -2.53
C HIS A 208 -11.05 -27.33 -3.59
N GLU A 209 -11.24 -28.62 -3.91
CA GLU A 209 -12.23 -29.06 -4.89
C GLU A 209 -13.65 -28.63 -4.52
N ARG A 210 -13.99 -28.67 -3.22
CA ARG A 210 -15.28 -28.17 -2.73
C ARG A 210 -15.50 -26.70 -3.06
N LEU A 211 -14.47 -25.85 -2.90
CA LEU A 211 -14.55 -24.42 -3.18
C LEU A 211 -14.66 -24.08 -4.68
N ARG A 212 -14.33 -25.02 -5.57
CA ARG A 212 -14.54 -24.85 -7.03
C ARG A 212 -16.02 -24.92 -7.42
N HIS A 213 -16.86 -25.49 -6.55
CA HIS A 213 -18.29 -25.58 -6.80
C HIS A 213 -19.01 -24.27 -6.44
N PRO A 214 -19.94 -23.78 -7.30
CA PRO A 214 -20.60 -22.49 -7.09
C PRO A 214 -21.37 -22.35 -5.78
N GLU A 215 -22.01 -23.41 -5.31
CA GLU A 215 -22.83 -23.38 -4.09
C GLU A 215 -21.96 -23.21 -2.82
N PRO A 216 -20.92 -24.04 -2.58
CA PRO A 216 -19.96 -23.79 -1.50
C PRO A 216 -19.24 -22.44 -1.57
N ALA A 217 -18.79 -22.03 -2.76
CA ALA A 217 -18.14 -20.74 -2.96
C ALA A 217 -19.07 -19.58 -2.57
N ARG A 218 -20.33 -19.61 -3.01
CA ARG A 218 -21.34 -18.61 -2.65
C ARG A 218 -21.60 -18.61 -1.15
N ALA A 219 -21.80 -19.77 -0.55
CA ALA A 219 -22.07 -19.87 0.89
C ALA A 219 -20.91 -19.30 1.73
N PHE A 220 -19.66 -19.53 1.31
CA PHE A 220 -18.49 -18.92 1.94
C PHE A 220 -18.52 -17.38 1.82
N LEU A 221 -18.72 -16.87 0.61
CA LEU A 221 -18.74 -15.41 0.38
C LEU A 221 -19.92 -14.72 1.10
N GLU A 222 -21.05 -15.41 1.23
CA GLU A 222 -22.24 -14.92 1.95
C GLU A 222 -22.03 -14.92 3.47
N GLU A 223 -21.28 -15.88 4.01
CA GLU A 223 -20.85 -15.90 5.42
C GLU A 223 -19.87 -14.76 5.72
N TYR A 224 -19.03 -14.40 4.74
CA TYR A 224 -18.02 -13.34 4.85
C TYR A 224 -18.28 -12.19 3.84
N PRO A 225 -19.41 -11.47 3.93
CA PRO A 225 -19.81 -10.52 2.90
C PRO A 225 -18.89 -9.30 2.81
N VAL A 226 -18.18 -8.94 3.90
CA VAL A 226 -17.17 -7.87 3.85
C VAL A 226 -15.96 -8.32 3.04
N LEU A 227 -15.54 -9.59 3.15
CA LEU A 227 -14.48 -10.14 2.30
C LEU A 227 -14.90 -10.11 0.84
N ALA A 228 -16.12 -10.55 0.54
CA ALA A 228 -16.67 -10.54 -0.81
C ALA A 228 -16.65 -9.14 -1.44
N ARG A 229 -17.12 -8.12 -0.70
CA ARG A 229 -17.04 -6.71 -1.11
C ARG A 229 -15.60 -6.27 -1.40
N GLN A 230 -14.65 -6.67 -0.57
CA GLN A 230 -13.25 -6.25 -0.69
C GLN A 230 -12.50 -6.93 -1.83
N LEU A 231 -12.88 -8.17 -2.17
CA LEU A 231 -12.37 -8.87 -3.35
C LEU A 231 -12.83 -8.19 -4.64
N VAL A 232 -14.10 -7.82 -4.71
CA VAL A 232 -14.63 -7.03 -5.83
C VAL A 232 -13.89 -5.72 -5.97
N LEU A 233 -13.72 -4.99 -4.86
CA LEU A 233 -13.00 -3.73 -4.82
C LEU A 233 -11.55 -3.84 -5.31
N ALA A 234 -10.82 -4.86 -4.85
CA ALA A 234 -9.44 -5.09 -5.28
C ALA A 234 -9.35 -5.38 -6.79
N ILE A 235 -10.29 -6.15 -7.34
CA ILE A 235 -10.36 -6.43 -8.78
C ILE A 235 -10.72 -5.15 -9.54
N ASP A 236 -11.69 -4.36 -9.08
CA ASP A 236 -12.07 -3.08 -9.70
C ASP A 236 -10.90 -2.08 -9.72
N HIS A 237 -10.13 -2.01 -8.64
CA HIS A 237 -8.91 -1.20 -8.55
C HIS A 237 -7.88 -1.66 -9.56
N TRP A 238 -7.61 -2.96 -9.62
CA TRP A 238 -6.67 -3.52 -10.58
C TRP A 238 -7.09 -3.25 -12.04
N VAL A 239 -8.38 -3.41 -12.39
CA VAL A 239 -8.89 -3.11 -13.73
C VAL A 239 -8.67 -1.64 -14.08
N ARG A 240 -9.11 -0.73 -13.20
CA ARG A 240 -9.01 0.71 -13.45
C ARG A 240 -7.55 1.15 -13.59
N PHE A 241 -6.70 0.71 -12.66
CA PHE A 241 -5.29 1.09 -12.65
C PHE A 241 -4.51 0.51 -13.83
N SER A 242 -4.80 -0.75 -14.21
CA SER A 242 -4.25 -1.38 -15.40
C SER A 242 -4.56 -0.57 -16.67
N LEU A 243 -5.82 -0.17 -16.84
CA LEU A 243 -6.24 0.61 -18.01
C LEU A 243 -5.70 2.05 -17.98
N GLU A 244 -5.58 2.65 -16.80
CA GLU A 244 -4.91 3.95 -16.61
C GLU A 244 -3.45 3.88 -17.06
N PHE A 245 -2.70 2.89 -16.58
CA PHE A 245 -1.30 2.67 -16.95
C PHE A 245 -1.14 2.43 -18.46
N LEU A 246 -1.96 1.55 -19.06
CA LEU A 246 -1.89 1.28 -20.50
C LEU A 246 -2.23 2.51 -21.35
N ARG A 247 -3.18 3.32 -20.88
CA ARG A 247 -3.49 4.60 -21.51
C ARG A 247 -2.25 5.49 -21.47
N HIS A 248 -1.74 5.85 -20.29
CA HIS A 248 -0.56 6.71 -20.15
C HIS A 248 0.63 6.20 -20.98
N LEU A 249 0.95 4.91 -20.87
CA LEU A 249 2.01 4.29 -21.66
C LEU A 249 1.82 4.49 -23.18
N ALA A 250 0.59 4.43 -23.69
CA ALA A 250 0.29 4.68 -25.09
C ALA A 250 0.29 6.17 -25.47
N GLU A 251 -0.10 7.07 -24.55
CA GLU A 251 -0.12 8.52 -24.80
C GLU A 251 1.28 9.11 -24.79
N ASP A 252 2.13 8.62 -23.90
CA ASP A 252 3.43 9.19 -23.59
C ASP A 252 4.56 8.58 -24.41
N TRP A 253 4.28 7.52 -25.19
CA TRP A 253 5.32 6.67 -25.77
C TRP A 253 6.35 7.43 -26.61
N ASP A 254 5.91 8.43 -27.37
CA ASP A 254 6.82 9.26 -28.17
C ASP A 254 7.73 10.13 -27.29
N ALA A 255 7.17 10.76 -26.25
CA ALA A 255 7.93 11.55 -25.28
C ALA A 255 8.90 10.69 -24.47
N ILE A 256 8.49 9.47 -24.11
CA ILE A 256 9.35 8.46 -23.46
C ILE A 256 10.55 8.13 -24.37
N ARG A 257 10.30 7.83 -25.66
CA ARG A 257 11.37 7.49 -26.60
C ARG A 257 12.33 8.65 -26.83
N GLU A 258 11.79 9.87 -26.89
CA GLU A 258 12.56 11.09 -27.05
C GLU A 258 13.45 11.36 -25.83
N LEU A 259 12.93 11.29 -24.60
CA LEU A 259 13.71 11.62 -23.41
C LEU A 259 14.72 10.52 -23.03
N PHE A 260 14.26 9.27 -22.97
CA PHE A 260 15.07 8.19 -22.42
C PHE A 260 16.11 7.67 -23.41
N HIS A 261 15.89 7.84 -24.72
CA HIS A 261 16.79 7.40 -25.79
C HIS A 261 17.25 5.93 -25.62
N PRO A 262 16.33 4.94 -25.67
CA PRO A 262 16.71 3.55 -25.55
C PRO A 262 17.73 3.15 -26.63
N SER A 263 18.71 2.31 -26.27
CA SER A 263 19.84 1.94 -27.13
C SER A 263 19.46 1.15 -28.38
N SER A 264 18.28 0.53 -28.37
CA SER A 264 17.65 -0.13 -29.50
C SER A 264 16.14 0.12 -29.44
N ASP A 265 15.40 -0.32 -30.46
CA ASP A 265 13.94 -0.39 -30.38
C ASP A 265 13.54 -1.15 -29.10
N PRO A 266 12.74 -0.56 -28.19
CA PRO A 266 12.30 -1.24 -26.97
C PRO A 266 11.50 -2.53 -27.24
N GLY A 267 10.79 -2.58 -28.36
CA GLY A 267 9.78 -3.60 -28.60
C GLY A 267 8.54 -3.42 -27.71
N LEU A 268 7.77 -4.48 -27.55
CA LEU A 268 6.53 -4.47 -26.77
C LEU A 268 6.79 -4.65 -25.27
N LEU A 269 5.88 -4.14 -24.45
CA LEU A 269 5.81 -4.41 -23.03
C LEU A 269 5.75 -5.92 -22.78
N ALA A 270 6.70 -6.43 -22.01
CA ALA A 270 6.88 -7.86 -21.76
C ALA A 270 6.58 -8.24 -20.30
N GLU A 271 6.85 -7.33 -19.36
CA GLU A 271 6.68 -7.56 -17.93
C GLU A 271 6.36 -6.25 -17.20
N VAL A 272 5.53 -6.34 -16.16
CA VAL A 272 5.23 -5.26 -15.23
C VAL A 272 5.37 -5.79 -13.82
N GLU A 273 6.31 -5.23 -13.06
CA GLU A 273 6.50 -5.52 -11.65
C GLU A 273 5.74 -4.44 -10.85
N GLY A 274 4.67 -4.82 -10.13
CA GLY A 274 3.78 -3.90 -9.42
C GLY A 274 3.84 -3.95 -7.90
N ASN A 275 4.77 -4.73 -7.32
CA ASN A 275 4.93 -4.92 -5.88
C ASN A 275 5.98 -3.97 -5.26
N ALA A 276 6.31 -2.86 -5.93
CA ALA A 276 7.41 -1.97 -5.55
C ALA A 276 7.04 -0.92 -4.49
N GLY A 277 5.90 -1.06 -3.79
CA GLY A 277 5.49 -0.14 -2.74
C GLY A 277 4.03 -0.32 -2.29
N ASP A 278 3.58 0.57 -1.41
CA ASP A 278 2.20 0.60 -0.95
C ASP A 278 1.23 1.14 -2.02
N SER A 279 -0.02 0.69 -1.93
CA SER A 279 -1.12 1.15 -2.78
C SER A 279 -1.81 2.37 -2.15
N HIS A 280 -2.13 3.35 -2.99
CA HIS A 280 -2.77 4.60 -2.61
C HIS A 280 -3.84 5.01 -3.64
N ARG A 281 -4.78 5.88 -3.24
CA ARG A 281 -5.69 6.62 -4.16
C ARG A 281 -6.37 5.74 -5.22
N GLY A 282 -6.98 4.62 -4.81
CA GLY A 282 -7.69 3.68 -5.66
C GLY A 282 -6.83 2.50 -6.15
N GLY A 283 -5.89 2.03 -5.33
CA GLY A 283 -5.00 0.91 -5.67
C GLY A 283 -3.84 1.25 -6.60
N ARG A 284 -3.56 2.54 -6.82
CA ARG A 284 -2.40 2.99 -7.62
C ARG A 284 -1.12 2.70 -6.85
N ALA A 285 -0.10 2.22 -7.56
CA ALA A 285 1.21 1.93 -7.02
C ALA A 285 2.31 2.23 -8.07
N VAL A 286 3.57 2.28 -7.65
CA VAL A 286 4.70 2.38 -8.57
C VAL A 286 4.81 1.09 -9.38
N LEU A 287 4.99 1.20 -10.70
CA LEU A 287 5.18 0.05 -11.60
C LEU A 287 6.56 0.11 -12.26
N VAL A 288 7.25 -1.02 -12.35
CA VAL A 288 8.44 -1.17 -13.20
C VAL A 288 8.04 -1.89 -14.48
N ALA A 289 8.08 -1.18 -15.59
CA ALA A 289 7.79 -1.70 -16.92
C ALA A 289 9.06 -2.20 -17.60
N ARG A 290 9.06 -3.44 -18.08
CA ARG A 290 10.15 -4.04 -18.85
C ARG A 290 9.66 -4.39 -20.26
N PHE A 291 10.41 -3.94 -21.26
CA PHE A 291 10.11 -4.17 -22.68
C PHE A 291 10.94 -5.34 -23.23
N ALA A 292 10.54 -5.86 -24.39
CA ALA A 292 11.15 -7.03 -25.02
C ALA A 292 12.67 -6.92 -25.25
N SER A 293 13.20 -5.70 -25.43
CA SER A 293 14.64 -5.46 -25.56
C SER A 293 15.42 -5.53 -24.24
N GLY A 294 14.72 -5.59 -23.10
CA GLY A 294 15.28 -5.43 -21.76
C GLY A 294 15.31 -3.99 -21.26
N PHE A 295 14.86 -3.01 -22.07
CA PHE A 295 14.65 -1.63 -21.62
C PHE A 295 13.65 -1.61 -20.45
N ARG A 296 13.95 -0.80 -19.43
CA ARG A 296 13.14 -0.68 -18.20
C ARG A 296 12.84 0.78 -17.89
N LEU A 297 11.62 1.01 -17.40
CA LEU A 297 11.15 2.31 -16.92
C LEU A 297 10.38 2.13 -15.62
N VAL A 298 10.44 3.16 -14.77
CA VAL A 298 9.60 3.26 -13.57
C VAL A 298 8.46 4.22 -13.88
N TYR A 299 7.23 3.73 -13.79
CA TYR A 299 6.01 4.52 -13.87
C TYR A 299 5.55 4.86 -12.46
N LYS A 300 5.32 6.15 -12.20
CA LYS A 300 4.76 6.63 -10.95
C LYS A 300 3.44 7.35 -11.24
N PRO A 301 2.30 6.90 -10.69
CA PRO A 301 1.00 7.54 -10.89
C PRO A 301 0.79 8.74 -9.95
N LYS A 302 1.77 9.64 -9.94
CA LYS A 302 1.79 10.91 -9.20
C LYS A 302 2.64 11.94 -9.94
N SER A 303 2.46 13.21 -9.60
CA SER A 303 3.33 14.28 -10.09
C SER A 303 4.80 13.96 -9.80
N MET A 304 5.66 14.28 -10.76
CA MET A 304 7.11 14.14 -10.64
C MET A 304 7.80 15.51 -10.52
N ALA A 305 7.05 16.58 -10.24
CA ALA A 305 7.55 17.94 -10.13
C ALA A 305 8.66 18.06 -9.08
N VAL A 306 8.43 17.50 -7.89
CA VAL A 306 9.42 17.47 -6.79
C VAL A 306 10.71 16.77 -7.23
N ASP A 307 10.59 15.57 -7.81
CA ASP A 307 11.76 14.81 -8.26
C ASP A 307 12.51 15.56 -9.35
N ARG A 308 11.80 16.19 -10.30
CA ARG A 308 12.39 16.98 -11.40
C ARG A 308 13.12 18.22 -10.87
N HIS A 309 12.49 18.98 -9.98
CA HIS A 309 13.13 20.16 -9.35
C HIS A 309 14.31 19.76 -8.47
N PHE A 310 14.29 18.59 -7.85
CA PHE A 310 15.45 18.06 -7.16
C PHE A 310 16.60 17.74 -8.13
N GLN A 311 16.33 17.18 -9.32
CA GLN A 311 17.36 17.01 -10.35
C GLN A 311 17.96 18.34 -10.79
N ASP A 312 17.14 19.39 -10.94
CA ASP A 312 17.61 20.74 -11.24
C ASP A 312 18.53 21.29 -10.13
N LEU A 313 18.17 21.05 -8.86
CA LEU A 313 19.01 21.44 -7.72
C LEU A 313 20.35 20.68 -7.72
N LEU A 314 20.34 19.37 -8.01
CA LEU A 314 21.57 18.59 -8.14
C LEU A 314 22.46 19.12 -9.26
N ALA A 315 21.88 19.47 -10.42
CA ALA A 315 22.61 20.09 -11.52
C ALA A 315 23.24 21.43 -11.12
N TRP A 316 22.46 22.29 -10.44
CA TRP A 316 22.92 23.57 -9.91
C TRP A 316 24.10 23.44 -8.92
N VAL A 317 24.09 22.38 -8.08
CA VAL A 317 25.20 22.06 -7.19
C VAL A 317 26.42 21.58 -7.98
N ASN A 318 26.23 20.68 -8.95
CA ASN A 318 27.30 20.14 -9.78
C ASN A 318 28.04 21.23 -10.59
N GLU A 319 27.32 22.26 -11.05
CA GLU A 319 27.92 23.42 -11.73
C GLU A 319 28.87 24.23 -10.84
N ARG A 320 28.63 24.24 -9.53
CA ARG A 320 29.42 25.02 -8.55
C ARG A 320 30.51 24.20 -7.88
N ASP A 321 30.34 22.88 -7.79
CA ASP A 321 31.33 21.95 -7.24
C ASP A 321 31.33 20.63 -8.02
N ASP A 322 32.21 20.56 -9.01
CA ASP A 322 32.35 19.41 -9.93
C ASP A 322 33.30 18.31 -9.40
N ARG A 323 33.82 18.45 -8.18
CA ARG A 323 34.81 17.50 -7.62
C ARG A 323 34.23 16.10 -7.46
N LEU A 324 32.94 16.00 -7.14
CA LEU A 324 32.26 14.74 -6.93
C LEU A 324 30.76 14.92 -7.28
N PRO A 325 30.44 14.97 -8.57
CA PRO A 325 29.11 15.33 -9.03
C PRO A 325 28.09 14.26 -8.63
N PHE A 326 26.88 14.71 -8.35
CA PHE A 326 25.70 13.87 -8.20
C PHE A 326 25.25 13.35 -9.56
N ARG A 327 24.70 12.13 -9.58
CA ARG A 327 24.07 11.60 -10.79
C ARG A 327 22.73 12.31 -10.99
N ILE A 328 22.50 12.82 -12.19
CA ILE A 328 21.22 13.41 -12.59
C ILE A 328 20.37 12.33 -13.26
N LEU A 329 19.12 12.22 -12.83
CA LEU A 329 18.15 11.28 -13.40
C LEU A 329 17.34 11.91 -14.51
N LYS A 330 17.01 11.11 -15.53
CA LYS A 330 15.98 11.46 -16.51
C LYS A 330 14.60 11.22 -15.91
N ILE A 331 13.76 12.25 -15.94
CA ILE A 331 12.40 12.24 -15.42
C ILE A 331 11.49 12.92 -16.44
N LEU A 332 10.42 12.24 -16.81
CA LEU A 332 9.32 12.78 -17.60
C LEU A 332 8.15 13.04 -16.64
N ASP A 333 7.92 14.31 -16.35
CA ASP A 333 6.82 14.78 -15.50
C ASP A 333 5.64 15.21 -16.39
N LEU A 334 4.47 14.62 -16.16
CA LEU A 334 3.25 14.85 -16.94
C LEU A 334 2.11 15.32 -16.02
N GLU A 335 2.46 16.08 -14.98
CA GLU A 335 1.58 16.68 -13.97
C GLU A 335 0.96 15.68 -13.00
N ASP A 336 0.14 14.73 -13.45
CA ASP A 336 -0.57 13.77 -12.59
C ASP A 336 0.08 12.38 -12.54
N HIS A 337 1.07 12.14 -13.40
CA HIS A 337 1.91 10.95 -13.44
C HIS A 337 3.28 11.26 -14.03
N GLY A 338 4.19 10.29 -14.02
CA GLY A 338 5.42 10.41 -14.76
C GLY A 338 6.25 9.15 -14.86
N TRP A 339 7.35 9.27 -15.61
CA TRP A 339 8.27 8.19 -15.93
C TRP A 339 9.67 8.55 -15.46
N VAL A 340 10.37 7.58 -14.88
CA VAL A 340 11.75 7.74 -14.39
C VAL A 340 12.62 6.66 -15.01
N GLU A 341 13.88 7.01 -15.32
CA GLU A 341 14.84 6.01 -15.79
C GLU A 341 15.01 4.90 -14.73
N PHE A 342 15.08 3.65 -15.16
CA PHE A 342 15.32 2.56 -14.23
C PHE A 342 16.78 2.54 -13.76
N ILE A 343 16.99 2.47 -12.45
CA ILE A 343 18.32 2.45 -11.83
C ILE A 343 18.64 1.05 -11.32
N GLU A 344 19.72 0.49 -11.87
CA GLU A 344 20.23 -0.81 -11.48
C GLU A 344 21.28 -0.68 -10.38
N ALA A 345 21.13 -1.47 -9.31
CA ALA A 345 22.14 -1.63 -8.29
C ALA A 345 23.41 -2.23 -8.89
N ARG A 346 24.58 -1.67 -8.54
CA ARG A 346 25.87 -2.13 -9.07
C ARG A 346 26.92 -2.10 -7.96
N SER A 347 27.76 -3.11 -7.93
CA SER A 347 28.90 -3.15 -7.01
C SER A 347 29.94 -2.09 -7.37
N CYS A 348 30.60 -1.58 -6.35
CA CYS A 348 31.84 -0.81 -6.47
C CYS A 348 33.00 -1.73 -6.88
N SER A 349 33.90 -1.21 -7.70
CA SER A 349 35.10 -1.89 -8.19
C SER A 349 36.30 -1.78 -7.22
N SER A 350 36.26 -0.82 -6.29
CA SER A 350 37.37 -0.52 -5.37
C SER A 350 36.90 0.18 -4.10
N THR A 351 37.75 0.16 -3.06
CA THR A 351 37.54 0.95 -1.83
C THR A 351 37.37 2.43 -2.11
N ALA A 352 38.14 2.99 -3.06
CA ALA A 352 38.04 4.41 -3.41
C ALA A 352 36.66 4.77 -4.02
N GLU A 353 35.98 3.84 -4.70
CA GLU A 353 34.60 4.04 -5.15
C GLU A 353 33.62 4.08 -3.98
N VAL A 354 33.86 3.30 -2.93
CA VAL A 354 33.03 3.32 -1.71
C VAL A 354 33.24 4.60 -0.91
N GLU A 355 34.49 5.07 -0.81
CA GLU A 355 34.80 6.38 -0.22
C GLU A 355 34.03 7.50 -0.92
N ARG A 356 34.01 7.49 -2.26
CA ARG A 356 33.24 8.43 -3.07
C ARG A 356 31.73 8.25 -2.90
N PHE A 357 31.24 7.02 -2.80
CA PHE A 357 29.84 6.73 -2.50
C PHE A 357 29.39 7.40 -1.19
N TYR A 358 30.10 7.16 -0.09
CA TYR A 358 29.74 7.73 1.21
C TYR A 358 30.00 9.23 1.30
N GLU A 359 31.00 9.77 0.57
CA GLU A 359 31.15 11.22 0.43
C GLU A 359 29.97 11.85 -0.34
N ARG A 360 29.43 11.20 -1.38
CA ARG A 360 28.19 11.63 -2.02
C ARG A 360 26.98 11.53 -1.08
N GLN A 361 26.89 10.48 -0.26
CA GLN A 361 25.83 10.37 0.76
C GLN A 361 25.86 11.51 1.76
N GLY A 362 27.04 11.92 2.22
CA GLY A 362 27.19 13.11 3.03
C GLY A 362 26.63 14.35 2.35
N GLY A 363 26.90 14.50 1.05
CA GLY A 363 26.36 15.59 0.24
C GLY A 363 24.83 15.56 0.13
N TYR A 364 24.23 14.40 -0.13
CA TYR A 364 22.76 14.23 -0.10
C TYR A 364 22.18 14.55 1.27
N LEU A 365 22.80 14.10 2.35
CA LEU A 365 22.34 14.40 3.71
C LEU A 365 22.29 15.92 3.98
N ALA A 366 23.24 16.69 3.46
CA ALA A 366 23.21 18.15 3.57
C ALA A 366 22.05 18.78 2.80
N LEU A 367 21.76 18.29 1.59
CA LEU A 367 20.60 18.74 0.80
C LEU A 367 19.29 18.38 1.50
N LEU A 368 19.11 17.10 1.84
CA LEU A 368 17.91 16.59 2.50
C LEU A 368 17.65 17.33 3.83
N TYR A 369 18.68 17.56 4.63
CA TYR A 369 18.55 18.36 5.86
C TYR A 369 18.10 19.80 5.58
N ALA A 370 18.69 20.47 4.58
CA ALA A 370 18.34 21.84 4.23
C ALA A 370 16.91 21.99 3.66
N LEU A 371 16.36 20.90 3.10
CA LEU A 371 15.04 20.84 2.50
C LEU A 371 13.97 20.28 3.45
N GLU A 372 14.26 20.13 4.75
CA GLU A 372 13.33 19.53 5.74
C GLU A 372 12.79 18.15 5.27
N ALA A 373 13.67 17.35 4.68
CA ALA A 373 13.34 16.02 4.21
C ALA A 373 13.16 15.04 5.38
N MET A 374 12.28 14.06 5.19
CA MET A 374 12.16 12.91 6.10
C MET A 374 11.87 11.62 5.33
N ASP A 375 11.86 10.49 6.04
CA ASP A 375 11.43 9.18 5.52
C ASP A 375 12.37 8.53 4.49
N PHE A 376 13.67 8.88 4.47
CA PHE A 376 14.66 8.25 3.58
C PHE A 376 15.24 6.94 4.16
N HIS A 377 14.40 5.92 4.16
CA HIS A 377 14.71 4.54 4.57
C HIS A 377 15.48 3.78 3.50
N CYS A 378 15.90 2.54 3.79
CA CYS A 378 16.68 1.71 2.86
C CYS A 378 16.00 1.48 1.51
N GLU A 379 14.67 1.36 1.48
CA GLU A 379 13.91 1.21 0.25
C GLU A 379 14.02 2.43 -0.69
N ASN A 380 14.34 3.62 -0.18
CA ASN A 380 14.42 4.87 -0.95
C ASN A 380 15.80 5.15 -1.55
N LEU A 381 16.74 4.21 -1.44
CA LEU A 381 18.12 4.37 -1.87
C LEU A 381 18.59 3.18 -2.70
N ILE A 382 19.23 3.47 -3.84
CA ILE A 382 19.92 2.48 -4.67
C ILE A 382 21.40 2.79 -4.77
N ALA A 383 22.24 1.80 -4.50
CA ALA A 383 23.68 1.83 -4.69
C ALA A 383 24.04 1.42 -6.12
N ALA A 384 24.19 2.42 -6.99
CA ALA A 384 24.57 2.24 -8.39
C ALA A 384 26.08 2.47 -8.58
N GLY A 385 26.89 1.52 -8.12
CA GLY A 385 28.35 1.63 -8.06
C GLY A 385 28.75 2.71 -7.05
N GLU A 386 29.64 3.63 -7.44
CA GLU A 386 30.03 4.77 -6.59
C GLU A 386 28.96 5.87 -6.44
N HIS A 387 27.78 5.70 -7.06
CA HIS A 387 26.70 6.68 -7.04
C HIS A 387 25.52 6.18 -6.20
N PRO A 388 25.26 6.81 -5.03
CA PRO A 388 23.97 6.67 -4.37
C PRO A 388 22.90 7.41 -5.18
N VAL A 389 21.74 6.79 -5.32
CA VAL A 389 20.60 7.35 -6.04
C VAL A 389 19.37 7.27 -5.16
N LEU A 390 18.77 8.42 -4.87
CA LEU A 390 17.50 8.53 -4.17
C LEU A 390 16.37 8.33 -5.17
N ILE A 391 15.42 7.46 -4.85
CA ILE A 391 14.36 7.07 -5.78
C ILE A 391 12.95 7.50 -5.36
N ASP A 392 12.75 7.98 -4.13
CA ASP A 392 11.50 8.63 -3.73
C ASP A 392 11.80 9.92 -2.97
N LEU A 393 11.27 11.04 -3.47
CA LEU A 393 11.56 12.39 -3.01
C LEU A 393 10.29 13.10 -2.52
N GLU A 394 9.19 12.37 -2.35
CA GLU A 394 7.88 12.96 -2.06
C GLU A 394 7.79 13.61 -0.66
N ALA A 395 8.67 13.25 0.28
CA ALA A 395 8.68 13.78 1.64
C ALA A 395 9.73 14.90 1.86
N LEU A 396 10.04 15.67 0.80
CA LEU A 396 10.77 16.94 0.92
C LEU A 396 9.84 18.04 1.47
N PHE A 397 10.42 19.06 2.11
CA PHE A 397 9.70 20.19 2.70
C PHE A 397 8.59 19.77 3.68
N HIS A 398 8.83 18.72 4.46
CA HIS A 398 7.80 18.17 5.33
C HIS A 398 7.33 19.22 6.36
N PRO A 399 6.01 19.43 6.51
CA PRO A 399 5.49 20.42 7.45
C PRO A 399 5.87 20.11 8.89
N ARG A 400 6.47 21.09 9.56
CA ARG A 400 6.71 21.02 11.00
C ARG A 400 5.38 20.99 11.75
N THR A 401 5.16 19.92 12.51
CA THR A 401 3.95 19.75 13.33
C THR A 401 4.27 20.02 14.79
N GLU A 402 3.49 20.89 15.42
CA GLU A 402 3.58 21.11 16.87
C GLU A 402 2.94 19.94 17.61
N ARG A 403 3.61 19.44 18.66
CA ARG A 403 3.04 18.49 19.63
C ARG A 403 2.71 19.24 20.93
N PRO A 404 1.44 19.64 21.14
CA PRO A 404 1.08 20.58 22.19
C PRO A 404 1.22 20.06 23.63
N ASP A 405 1.29 18.73 23.84
CA ASP A 405 1.18 18.12 25.18
C ASP A 405 2.46 17.40 25.70
N LEU A 406 3.63 17.71 25.15
CA LEU A 406 4.90 17.20 25.72
C LEU A 406 5.31 18.01 26.97
N SER A 407 5.90 17.32 27.96
CA SER A 407 6.55 18.02 29.09
C SER A 407 7.66 18.95 28.56
N HIS A 408 7.98 20.04 29.27
CA HIS A 408 8.95 21.03 28.78
C HIS A 408 10.33 20.42 28.43
N ALA A 409 10.76 19.38 29.16
CA ALA A 409 12.03 18.70 28.90
C ALA A 409 11.94 17.74 27.70
N ASP A 410 10.85 16.98 27.59
CA ASP A 410 10.62 16.06 26.48
C ASP A 410 10.39 16.81 25.17
N ALA A 411 9.69 17.95 25.21
CA ALA A 411 9.49 18.84 24.08
C ALA A 411 10.83 19.35 23.52
N ALA A 412 11.75 19.78 24.39
CA ALA A 412 13.06 20.29 23.97
C ALA A 412 13.98 19.20 23.40
N ALA A 413 13.91 17.97 23.93
CA ALA A 413 14.65 16.83 23.39
C ALA A 413 14.09 16.41 22.03
N TRP A 414 12.76 16.34 21.90
CA TRP A 414 12.07 16.04 20.65
C TRP A 414 12.41 17.08 19.58
N ASP A 415 12.27 18.37 19.91
CA ASP A 415 12.58 19.48 19.01
C ASP A 415 14.01 19.40 18.45
N ARG A 416 14.99 19.06 19.30
CA ARG A 416 16.39 18.91 18.85
C ARG A 416 16.61 17.71 17.94
N ILE A 417 15.93 16.60 18.18
CA ILE A 417 16.04 15.39 17.34
C ILE A 417 15.37 15.64 15.99
N THR A 418 14.14 16.18 16.02
CA THR A 418 13.36 16.52 14.83
C THR A 418 14.05 17.56 13.97
N HIS A 419 14.70 18.57 14.56
CA HIS A 419 15.48 19.57 13.82
C HIS A 419 16.96 19.18 13.65
N SER A 420 17.21 17.91 13.34
CA SER A 420 18.55 17.41 13.05
C SER A 420 18.57 16.49 11.84
N VAL A 421 19.78 16.17 11.36
CA VAL A 421 20.02 15.18 10.29
C VAL A 421 19.43 13.80 10.59
N LEU A 422 19.09 13.50 11.85
CA LEU A 422 18.45 12.24 12.23
C LEU A 422 17.01 12.14 11.73
N ASN A 423 16.30 13.26 11.54
CA ASN A 423 14.92 13.26 11.05
C ASN A 423 14.80 12.86 9.57
N VAL A 424 15.92 12.92 8.83
CA VAL A 424 15.99 12.48 7.43
C VAL A 424 15.80 10.96 7.30
N SER A 425 16.08 10.18 8.36
CA SER A 425 16.10 8.70 8.38
C SER A 425 17.18 8.03 7.50
N LEU A 426 18.06 8.82 6.86
CA LEU A 426 19.18 8.28 6.07
C LEU A 426 20.26 7.62 6.94
N LEU A 427 20.50 8.14 8.15
CA LEU A 427 21.58 7.70 9.05
C LEU A 427 21.16 6.51 9.94
N PRO A 428 22.09 5.60 10.31
CA PRO A 428 21.84 4.46 11.19
C PRO A 428 21.06 4.81 12.46
N GLN A 429 19.88 4.21 12.60
CA GLN A 429 19.04 4.32 13.79
C GLN A 429 18.35 2.99 14.03
N ARG A 430 18.54 2.46 15.23
CA ARG A 430 17.93 1.19 15.61
C ARG A 430 16.54 1.42 16.19
N ILE A 431 15.62 0.58 15.75
CA ILE A 431 14.29 0.43 16.29
C ILE A 431 14.33 -0.81 17.18
N TRP A 432 13.99 -0.65 18.46
CA TRP A 432 13.87 -1.76 19.39
C TRP A 432 12.42 -2.17 19.51
N ALA A 433 12.19 -3.47 19.48
CA ALA A 433 10.87 -4.07 19.66
C ALA A 433 10.96 -5.15 20.74
N GLY A 434 10.22 -4.95 21.83
CA GLY A 434 10.28 -5.84 22.99
C GLY A 434 11.68 -5.87 23.63
N ASP A 435 12.10 -7.05 24.09
CA ASP A 435 13.35 -7.26 24.83
C ASP A 435 14.55 -7.60 23.94
N ASP A 436 14.47 -7.43 22.61
CA ASP A 436 15.60 -7.71 21.72
C ASP A 436 16.73 -6.69 21.94
N PRO A 437 17.90 -7.09 22.45
CA PRO A 437 19.00 -6.17 22.68
C PRO A 437 19.65 -5.65 21.39
N GLN A 438 19.48 -6.34 20.24
CA GLN A 438 20.15 -5.96 19.00
C GLN A 438 19.47 -4.77 18.32
N GLY A 439 18.14 -4.73 18.33
CA GLY A 439 17.35 -3.76 17.56
C GLY A 439 17.48 -3.99 16.04
N VAL A 440 16.63 -3.33 15.26
CA VAL A 440 16.62 -3.40 13.79
C VAL A 440 16.91 -2.03 13.23
N ASP A 441 17.85 -1.93 12.30
CA ASP A 441 18.13 -0.71 11.56
C ASP A 441 17.47 -0.78 10.18
N ILE A 442 16.59 0.19 9.90
CA ILE A 442 15.90 0.35 8.61
C ILE A 442 16.29 1.67 7.92
N SER A 443 17.31 2.35 8.43
CA SER A 443 17.78 3.61 7.87
C SER A 443 18.36 3.42 6.47
N GLY A 444 18.37 4.51 5.70
CA GLY A 444 18.85 4.51 4.31
C GLY A 444 20.22 3.86 4.13
N ILE A 445 21.24 4.20 4.94
CA ILE A 445 22.58 3.60 4.79
C ILE A 445 22.88 2.48 5.78
N GLY A 446 22.14 2.37 6.90
CA GLY A 446 22.42 1.43 7.98
C GLY A 446 21.75 0.06 7.81
N ALA A 447 20.60 -0.01 7.14
CA ALA A 447 19.86 -1.26 7.03
C ALA A 447 20.62 -2.34 6.27
N LYS A 448 20.68 -3.54 6.84
CA LYS A 448 21.39 -4.70 6.29
C LYS A 448 20.44 -5.89 6.17
N GLY A 449 20.61 -6.71 5.13
CA GLY A 449 20.00 -8.02 5.08
C GLY A 449 20.46 -8.93 6.22
N GLY A 450 19.63 -9.90 6.60
CA GLY A 450 19.94 -10.82 7.69
C GLY A 450 19.42 -10.39 9.07
N GLN A 451 18.87 -9.18 9.17
CA GLN A 451 18.20 -8.72 10.39
C GLN A 451 16.86 -9.43 10.55
N LEU A 452 16.43 -9.71 11.78
CA LEU A 452 15.09 -10.23 12.03
C LEU A 452 14.09 -9.08 12.11
N THR A 453 12.91 -9.22 11.49
CA THR A 453 11.83 -8.23 11.56
C THR A 453 11.60 -7.76 13.00
N PRO A 454 11.38 -6.46 13.27
CA PRO A 454 11.31 -5.94 14.63
C PRO A 454 10.16 -6.60 15.41
N HIS A 455 9.02 -6.81 14.76
CA HIS A 455 7.88 -7.53 15.33
C HIS A 455 7.69 -8.88 14.64
N PRO A 456 7.12 -9.88 15.33
CA PRO A 456 6.67 -11.12 14.71
C PRO A 456 5.67 -10.82 13.59
N VAL A 457 5.99 -11.27 12.39
CA VAL A 457 5.13 -11.13 11.21
C VAL A 457 4.34 -12.42 10.97
N PRO A 458 3.16 -12.32 10.33
CA PRO A 458 2.41 -13.45 9.80
C PRO A 458 3.27 -14.47 9.04
N GLN A 459 3.15 -15.76 9.37
CA GLN A 459 3.77 -16.88 8.67
C GLN A 459 2.80 -18.07 8.60
N TRP A 460 2.92 -18.85 7.52
CA TRP A 460 2.13 -20.06 7.30
C TRP A 460 2.95 -21.30 7.62
N GLU A 461 2.38 -22.21 8.40
CA GLU A 461 2.96 -23.53 8.68
C GLU A 461 2.07 -24.64 8.12
N GLU A 462 2.67 -25.77 7.74
CA GLU A 462 1.98 -26.95 7.18
C GLU A 462 1.11 -26.63 5.96
N VAL A 463 1.61 -25.73 5.10
CA VAL A 463 1.00 -25.33 3.82
C VAL A 463 0.66 -26.56 2.99
N GLY A 464 -0.51 -26.56 2.35
CA GLY A 464 -0.98 -27.69 1.54
C GLY A 464 -1.56 -28.87 2.32
N THR A 465 -1.87 -28.69 3.61
CA THR A 465 -2.46 -29.73 4.46
C THR A 465 -3.68 -29.23 5.23
N ASP A 466 -4.53 -30.14 5.69
CA ASP A 466 -5.66 -29.81 6.58
C ASP A 466 -5.25 -29.40 8.01
N ALA A 467 -3.95 -29.32 8.30
CA ALA A 467 -3.37 -28.82 9.54
C ALA A 467 -2.64 -27.46 9.35
N MET A 468 -2.80 -26.86 8.16
CA MET A 468 -2.29 -25.53 7.84
C MET A 468 -2.72 -24.52 8.90
N ARG A 469 -1.78 -23.70 9.37
CA ARG A 469 -2.06 -22.72 10.44
C ARG A 469 -1.26 -21.45 10.29
N PHE A 470 -1.81 -20.40 10.86
CA PHE A 470 -1.20 -19.09 10.95
C PHE A 470 -0.39 -18.98 12.24
N THR A 471 0.91 -18.68 12.12
CA THR A 471 1.76 -18.35 13.26
C THR A 471 2.39 -16.97 13.06
N ARG A 472 2.88 -16.37 14.14
CA ARG A 472 3.64 -15.13 14.05
C ARG A 472 5.07 -15.40 14.47
N GLN A 473 6.00 -15.14 13.58
CA GLN A 473 7.42 -15.39 13.80
C GLN A 473 8.22 -14.18 13.34
N ARG A 474 9.38 -13.94 13.96
CA ARG A 474 10.34 -12.97 13.41
C ARG A 474 11.07 -13.64 12.27
N VAL A 475 11.09 -13.01 11.11
CA VAL A 475 11.71 -13.56 9.90
C VAL A 475 12.90 -12.71 9.47
N GLU A 476 13.81 -13.31 8.72
CA GLU A 476 14.96 -12.63 8.17
C GLU A 476 14.51 -11.64 7.08
N MET A 477 14.92 -10.39 7.23
CA MET A 477 14.70 -9.33 6.26
C MET A 477 15.70 -9.49 5.10
N PRO A 478 15.23 -9.41 3.84
CA PRO A 478 16.11 -9.48 2.69
C PRO A 478 17.08 -8.30 2.69
N ALA A 479 18.18 -8.44 1.95
CA ALA A 479 19.05 -7.31 1.66
C ALA A 479 18.39 -6.38 0.63
N ASP A 480 18.48 -5.08 0.86
CA ASP A 480 18.06 -4.06 -0.09
C ASP A 480 19.21 -3.61 -1.00
N ALA A 481 18.85 -2.86 -2.05
CA ALA A 481 19.80 -2.29 -3.00
C ALA A 481 20.56 -1.06 -2.47
N ASN A 482 20.41 -0.71 -1.20
CA ASN A 482 20.82 0.57 -0.60
C ASN A 482 22.31 0.68 -0.27
N ARG A 483 23.00 -0.45 -0.11
CA ARG A 483 24.40 -0.49 0.32
C ARG A 483 25.38 -0.79 -0.82
N PRO A 484 26.56 -0.15 -0.84
CA PRO A 484 27.58 -0.47 -1.81
C PRO A 484 28.23 -1.82 -1.47
N LEU A 485 28.45 -2.64 -2.49
CA LEU A 485 29.20 -3.89 -2.40
C LEU A 485 30.59 -3.72 -3.02
N VAL A 486 31.63 -4.35 -2.46
CA VAL A 486 32.96 -4.44 -3.09
C VAL A 486 33.40 -5.89 -3.14
N GLY A 487 33.75 -6.38 -4.33
CA GLY A 487 34.12 -7.79 -4.51
C GLY A 487 33.02 -8.78 -4.07
N GLY A 488 31.75 -8.34 -4.06
CA GLY A 488 30.60 -9.11 -3.61
C GLY A 488 30.36 -9.11 -2.09
N ALA A 489 31.15 -8.37 -1.31
CA ALA A 489 30.99 -8.25 0.13
C ALA A 489 30.37 -6.89 0.52
N ASP A 490 29.53 -6.92 1.54
CA ASP A 490 29.05 -5.72 2.24
C ASP A 490 30.18 -4.92 2.85
N VAL A 491 29.98 -3.61 2.93
CA VAL A 491 30.92 -2.68 3.57
C VAL A 491 30.33 -2.16 4.88
N GLU A 492 31.15 -2.05 5.93
CA GLU A 492 30.76 -1.46 7.21
C GLU A 492 30.70 0.08 7.08
N VAL A 493 29.52 0.66 7.34
CA VAL A 493 29.26 2.11 7.17
C VAL A 493 30.15 2.93 8.10
N MET A 494 30.38 2.44 9.31
CA MET A 494 31.14 3.15 10.34
C MET A 494 32.60 3.39 9.92
N ASP A 495 33.17 2.53 9.07
CA ASP A 495 34.53 2.70 8.54
C ASP A 495 34.63 3.92 7.59
N TYR A 496 33.49 4.45 7.11
CA TYR A 496 33.43 5.56 6.15
C TYR A 496 32.75 6.81 6.71
N ALA A 497 32.52 6.87 8.03
CA ALA A 497 31.84 7.99 8.68
C ALA A 497 32.52 9.34 8.38
N GLU A 498 33.86 9.39 8.30
CA GLU A 498 34.60 10.62 7.96
C GLU A 498 34.30 11.12 6.54
N PHE A 499 34.05 10.22 5.59
CA PHE A 499 33.67 10.59 4.21
C PHE A 499 32.27 11.20 4.17
N ILE A 500 31.33 10.65 4.95
CA ILE A 500 29.98 11.24 5.11
C ILE A 500 30.10 12.66 5.68
N VAL A 501 30.87 12.85 6.76
CA VAL A 501 31.08 14.17 7.37
C VAL A 501 31.73 15.15 6.38
N LYS A 502 32.73 14.68 5.62
CA LYS A 502 33.41 15.46 4.58
C LYS A 502 32.44 15.92 3.48
N GLY A 503 31.62 14.99 2.97
CA GLY A 503 30.60 15.26 1.96
C GLY A 503 29.55 16.26 2.43
N PHE A 504 29.03 16.04 3.64
CA PHE A 504 28.05 16.93 4.27
C PHE A 504 28.61 18.33 4.42
N THR A 505 29.80 18.45 5.02
CA THR A 505 30.46 19.74 5.25
C THR A 505 30.71 20.48 3.93
N ARG A 506 31.10 19.75 2.88
CA ARG A 506 31.38 20.33 1.56
C ARG A 506 30.13 20.97 0.96
N VAL A 507 29.04 20.22 0.88
CA VAL A 507 27.78 20.68 0.26
C VAL A 507 27.08 21.70 1.15
N TYR A 508 27.01 21.49 2.47
CA TYR A 508 26.40 22.44 3.39
C TYR A 508 27.05 23.83 3.34
N ARG A 509 28.39 23.90 3.32
CA ARG A 509 29.11 25.18 3.16
C ARG A 509 28.92 25.80 1.77
N LEU A 510 28.67 24.99 0.74
CA LEU A 510 28.33 25.51 -0.58
C LEU A 510 26.96 26.20 -0.56
N LEU A 511 25.95 25.56 0.06
CA LEU A 511 24.63 26.14 0.27
C LEU A 511 24.71 27.44 1.07
N GLU A 512 25.49 27.45 2.16
CA GLU A 512 25.69 28.64 3.00
C GLU A 512 26.29 29.82 2.21
N ARG A 513 27.35 29.57 1.44
CA ARG A 513 28.00 30.61 0.62
C ARG A 513 27.13 31.12 -0.53
N SER A 514 26.19 30.30 -1.00
CA SER A 514 25.33 30.59 -2.14
C SER A 514 23.89 30.89 -1.72
N ARG A 515 23.68 31.20 -0.43
CA ARG A 515 22.35 31.34 0.18
C ARG A 515 21.46 32.34 -0.55
N ASP A 516 22.00 33.48 -0.94
CA ASP A 516 21.23 34.54 -1.61
C ASP A 516 20.77 34.09 -3.00
N GLU A 517 21.60 33.34 -3.74
CA GLU A 517 21.21 32.75 -5.02
C GLU A 517 20.20 31.61 -4.85
N LEU A 518 20.36 30.82 -3.80
CA LEU A 518 19.48 29.70 -3.47
C LEU A 518 18.05 30.16 -3.16
N LEU A 519 17.92 31.29 -2.46
CA LEU A 519 16.66 31.88 -1.98
C LEU A 519 16.09 32.98 -2.88
N ALA A 520 16.76 33.31 -3.99
CA ALA A 520 16.26 34.31 -4.94
C ALA A 520 14.94 33.85 -5.58
N ASP A 521 14.13 34.79 -6.07
CA ASP A 521 12.85 34.51 -6.74
C ASP A 521 12.99 33.59 -7.97
N ALA A 522 14.16 33.60 -8.61
CA ALA A 522 14.51 32.71 -9.72
C ALA A 522 15.54 31.63 -9.32
N GLY A 523 15.77 31.44 -8.01
CA GLY A 523 16.68 30.47 -7.45
C GLY A 523 16.12 29.04 -7.49
N PRO A 524 16.96 28.02 -7.24
CA PRO A 524 16.54 26.63 -7.25
C PRO A 524 15.38 26.31 -6.31
N LEU A 525 15.32 26.93 -5.12
CA LEU A 525 14.25 26.63 -4.15
C LEU A 525 12.90 27.23 -4.54
N ALA A 526 12.88 28.34 -5.30
CA ALA A 526 11.65 28.96 -5.74
C ALA A 526 10.82 28.05 -6.67
N ARG A 527 11.47 27.08 -7.33
CA ARG A 527 10.79 26.11 -8.20
C ARG A 527 9.87 25.15 -7.46
N PHE A 528 10.15 24.87 -6.19
CA PHE A 528 9.36 23.95 -5.37
C PHE A 528 8.12 24.60 -4.74
N ALA A 529 7.89 25.91 -4.96
CA ALA A 529 6.87 26.66 -4.23
C ALA A 529 5.43 26.14 -4.43
N ASP A 530 5.15 25.57 -5.60
CA ASP A 530 3.84 25.03 -5.98
C ASP A 530 3.83 23.48 -6.05
N ASP A 531 4.92 22.83 -5.60
CA ASP A 531 5.03 21.38 -5.66
C ASP A 531 4.18 20.72 -4.56
N GLU A 532 3.41 19.70 -4.93
CA GLU A 532 2.70 18.85 -3.96
C GLU A 532 3.69 17.89 -3.28
N VAL A 533 3.82 18.00 -1.94
CA VAL A 533 4.65 17.09 -1.13
C VAL A 533 3.80 16.22 -0.20
N ARG A 534 4.29 15.00 0.11
CA ARG A 534 3.67 14.04 1.02
C ARG A 534 3.85 14.47 2.47
N VAL A 535 2.73 14.52 3.19
CA VAL A 535 2.68 14.79 4.63
C VAL A 535 2.44 13.49 5.39
N ILE A 536 3.47 13.01 6.07
CA ILE A 536 3.39 11.80 6.88
C ILE A 536 2.72 12.11 8.22
N MET A 537 1.43 11.82 8.34
CA MET A 537 0.65 12.01 9.57
C MET A 537 0.89 10.89 10.60
N ARG A 538 1.12 9.67 10.12
CA ARG A 538 1.43 8.48 10.91
C ARG A 538 2.40 7.60 10.15
N ALA A 539 3.17 6.80 10.87
CA ALA A 539 4.00 5.78 10.27
C ALA A 539 3.15 4.76 9.49
N THR A 540 3.53 4.53 8.23
CA THR A 540 2.91 3.59 7.29
C THR A 540 2.63 2.22 7.92
N GLN A 541 3.56 1.71 8.74
CA GLN A 541 3.44 0.43 9.42
C GLN A 541 2.14 0.26 10.23
N LEU A 542 1.64 1.34 10.86
CA LEU A 542 0.38 1.29 11.61
C LEU A 542 -0.80 0.99 10.68
N TYR A 543 -0.83 1.63 9.50
CA TYR A 543 -1.84 1.37 8.49
C TYR A 543 -1.70 -0.02 7.89
N SER A 544 -0.48 -0.48 7.60
CA SER A 544 -0.25 -1.84 7.09
C SER A 544 -0.74 -2.91 8.07
N VAL A 545 -0.55 -2.70 9.38
CA VAL A 545 -1.08 -3.60 10.42
C VAL A 545 -2.61 -3.54 10.47
N LEU A 546 -3.22 -2.35 10.51
CA LEU A 546 -4.69 -2.23 10.53
C LEU A 546 -5.32 -2.86 9.28
N ARG A 547 -4.75 -2.63 8.10
CA ARG A 547 -5.18 -3.23 6.84
C ARG A 547 -5.09 -4.76 6.91
N SER A 548 -3.94 -5.31 7.32
CA SER A 548 -3.74 -6.76 7.46
C SER A 548 -4.73 -7.39 8.46
N GLU A 549 -4.92 -6.78 9.63
CA GLU A 549 -5.86 -7.27 10.64
C GLU A 549 -7.33 -7.07 10.23
N SER A 550 -7.62 -6.18 9.27
CA SER A 550 -8.97 -6.00 8.70
C SER A 550 -9.46 -7.15 7.83
N PHE A 551 -8.56 -8.11 7.55
CA PHE A 551 -8.88 -9.39 6.89
C PHE A 551 -8.90 -10.58 7.85
N HIS A 552 -8.98 -10.33 9.17
CA HIS A 552 -9.27 -11.38 10.13
C HIS A 552 -10.75 -11.83 10.00
N PRO A 553 -11.06 -13.15 10.04
CA PRO A 553 -12.44 -13.64 9.83
C PRO A 553 -13.49 -13.03 10.78
N ASP A 554 -13.11 -12.65 12.01
CA ASP A 554 -14.01 -12.00 12.97
C ASP A 554 -14.52 -10.63 12.53
N VAL A 555 -13.82 -9.93 11.63
CA VAL A 555 -14.21 -8.60 11.13
C VAL A 555 -14.71 -8.64 9.68
N LEU A 556 -14.74 -9.83 9.07
CA LEU A 556 -15.16 -10.02 7.67
C LEU A 556 -16.63 -10.40 7.51
N ARG A 557 -17.34 -10.66 8.62
CA ARG A 557 -18.77 -10.98 8.63
C ARG A 557 -19.67 -9.76 8.63
N ASN A 558 -19.23 -8.68 9.27
CA ASN A 558 -20.03 -7.47 9.48
C ASN A 558 -19.14 -6.23 9.37
N ALA A 559 -19.52 -5.30 8.49
CA ALA A 559 -18.77 -4.08 8.25
C ALA A 559 -18.64 -3.20 9.50
N LEU A 560 -19.61 -3.27 10.43
CA LEU A 560 -19.53 -2.53 11.69
C LEU A 560 -18.37 -3.00 12.58
N ASP A 561 -18.00 -4.29 12.53
CA ASP A 561 -16.82 -4.81 13.24
C ASP A 561 -15.52 -4.27 12.65
N ARG A 562 -15.47 -4.13 11.32
CA ARG A 562 -14.34 -3.53 10.60
C ARG A 562 -14.25 -2.02 10.82
N ASP A 563 -15.38 -1.30 10.83
CA ASP A 563 -15.43 0.11 11.21
C ASP A 563 -14.88 0.32 12.63
N ARG A 564 -15.30 -0.51 13.58
CA ARG A 564 -14.79 -0.49 14.96
C ARG A 564 -13.29 -0.80 15.02
N LEU A 565 -12.78 -1.73 14.21
CA LEU A 565 -11.35 -2.00 14.10
C LEU A 565 -10.58 -0.75 13.64
N PHE A 566 -11.05 -0.07 12.60
CA PHE A 566 -10.39 1.16 12.11
C PHE A 566 -10.53 2.33 13.07
N ASP A 567 -11.51 2.33 13.96
CA ASP A 567 -11.56 3.30 15.06
C ASP A 567 -10.40 3.18 16.06
N ARG A 568 -9.51 2.19 15.93
CA ARG A 568 -8.21 2.19 16.62
C ARG A 568 -7.32 3.37 16.21
N LEU A 569 -7.60 4.03 15.08
CA LEU A 569 -6.96 5.29 14.71
C LEU A 569 -7.21 6.41 15.76
N TRP A 570 -8.27 6.31 16.56
CA TRP A 570 -8.50 7.25 17.68
C TRP A 570 -7.54 7.03 18.86
N ILE A 571 -6.76 5.95 18.89
CA ILE A 571 -5.76 5.76 19.94
C ILE A 571 -4.66 6.82 19.77
N GLY A 572 -4.35 7.53 20.86
CA GLY A 572 -3.30 8.56 20.90
C GLY A 572 -3.75 9.96 20.49
N ILE A 573 -5.05 10.20 20.24
CA ILE A 573 -5.54 11.55 19.92
C ILE A 573 -5.46 12.53 21.09
N ASP A 574 -5.36 12.02 22.31
CA ASP A 574 -5.06 12.80 23.51
C ASP A 574 -3.66 13.43 23.41
N GLN A 575 -2.69 12.70 22.85
CA GLN A 575 -1.32 13.17 22.66
C GLN A 575 -1.12 13.99 21.38
N ASN A 576 -1.94 13.73 20.36
CA ASN A 576 -1.94 14.48 19.11
C ASN A 576 -3.38 14.76 18.62
N PRO A 577 -4.04 15.80 19.15
CA PRO A 577 -5.43 16.12 18.82
C PRO A 577 -5.69 16.45 17.35
N ASN A 578 -4.65 16.87 16.61
CA ASN A 578 -4.77 17.18 15.18
C ASN A 578 -5.13 15.95 14.34
N LEU A 579 -4.79 14.74 14.81
CA LEU A 579 -5.11 13.49 14.13
C LEU A 579 -6.62 13.32 13.97
N ALA A 580 -7.43 13.80 14.91
CA ALA A 580 -8.89 13.70 14.82
C ALA A 580 -9.48 14.31 13.53
N ARG A 581 -8.78 15.28 12.92
CA ARG A 581 -9.20 15.92 11.67
C ARG A 581 -8.97 15.07 10.43
N VAL A 582 -8.00 14.15 10.47
CA VAL A 582 -7.62 13.31 9.31
C VAL A 582 -8.18 11.89 9.40
N ILE A 583 -8.59 11.43 10.58
CA ILE A 583 -9.12 10.06 10.78
C ILE A 583 -10.25 9.69 9.79
N PRO A 584 -11.22 10.57 9.44
CA PRO A 584 -12.22 10.22 8.43
C PRO A 584 -11.60 9.78 7.10
N SER A 585 -10.63 10.56 6.59
CA SER A 585 -9.88 10.23 5.37
C SER A 585 -9.02 8.97 5.54
N GLU A 586 -8.36 8.81 6.70
CA GLU A 586 -7.60 7.58 7.00
C GLU A 586 -8.50 6.33 6.93
N ARG A 587 -9.73 6.40 7.48
CA ARG A 587 -10.70 5.30 7.45
C ARG A 587 -11.21 5.03 6.05
N ASP A 588 -11.48 6.08 5.27
CA ASP A 588 -11.97 5.95 3.90
C ASP A 588 -10.93 5.24 3.03
N ASP A 589 -9.66 5.64 3.09
CA ASP A 589 -8.57 4.98 2.35
C ASP A 589 -8.40 3.51 2.77
N LEU A 590 -8.46 3.21 4.08
CA LEU A 590 -8.37 1.82 4.58
C LEU A 590 -9.59 0.95 4.16
N TRP A 591 -10.77 1.56 4.00
CA TRP A 591 -11.93 0.88 3.42
C TRP A 591 -11.81 0.67 1.92
N GLN A 592 -11.11 1.58 1.23
CA GLN A 592 -10.68 1.41 -0.17
C GLN A 592 -9.56 0.38 -0.34
N GLY A 593 -9.01 -0.14 0.77
CA GLY A 593 -7.92 -1.11 0.76
C GLY A 593 -6.56 -0.49 0.50
N ASP A 594 -6.44 0.83 0.61
CA ASP A 594 -5.23 1.62 0.41
C ASP A 594 -4.58 2.01 1.75
N ILE A 595 -3.31 2.38 1.68
CA ILE A 595 -2.63 3.06 2.79
C ILE A 595 -2.96 4.56 2.70
N PRO A 596 -3.39 5.21 3.79
CA PRO A 596 -3.68 6.63 3.78
C PRO A 596 -2.50 7.49 3.34
N MET A 597 -2.77 8.46 2.46
CA MET A 597 -1.78 9.39 1.93
C MET A 597 -2.31 10.82 2.03
N PHE A 598 -1.51 11.71 2.62
CA PHE A 598 -1.82 13.13 2.72
C PHE A 598 -0.79 13.93 1.95
N THR A 599 -1.25 15.00 1.33
CA THR A 599 -0.43 15.96 0.60
C THR A 599 -0.77 17.39 1.01
N THR A 600 0.04 18.35 0.58
CA THR A 600 -0.03 19.77 0.99
C THR A 600 -1.09 20.58 0.25
#